data_AF-A0A4R4SQG4-F1
#
_entry.id   AF-A0A4R4SQG4-F1
#
_cell.length_a   1.000
_cell.length_b   1.000
_cell.length_c   1.000
_cell.angle_alpha   90.00
_cell.angle_beta   90.00
_cell.angle_gamma   90.00
#
_symmetry.space_group_name_H-M   'P 1'
#
loop_
_entity.id
_entity.type
_entity.pdbx_description
1 polymer ?
#
loop_
_entity_poly.entity_id
_entity_poly.type
_entity_poly.pdbx_seq_one_letter_code
_entity_poly.pdbx_strand_id
1 'polypeptide(L)'
;MPHISPRPLGYVEAAKEVRTIAAPLLTAAALSLTGVVAAAHDDNFRWPGLTLLILIIASLSFIASMQLHFYARQYLYSIADIEDWHGSDIASADPDRYGALLAQQGDDFSKWKKLNNGATGSFNAGTLLLASGIALALIPHVGREMEWRWAAVALIVACTLIDLAWIIYLYFESKQYTLRSAEREMRAVNRPEAERGGKSDQRGYYTPGLPTDL
;
A
#
# COMPACT_ATOMS: atom_id res chain seq x y z
N MET A 1 12.55 -0.47 25.94
CA MET A 1 12.10 0.65 25.08
C MET A 1 10.58 0.54 24.89
N PRO A 2 9.81 1.65 24.85
CA PRO A 2 8.37 1.56 24.64
C PRO A 2 8.06 0.97 23.25
N HIS A 3 7.28 -0.10 23.23
CA HIS A 3 6.85 -0.80 22.02
C HIS A 3 5.89 0.10 21.24
N ILE A 4 6.40 0.86 20.26
CA ILE A 4 5.56 1.67 19.38
C ILE A 4 4.90 0.69 18.41
N SER A 5 3.64 0.35 18.65
CA SER A 5 2.86 -0.49 17.74
C SER A 5 2.72 0.20 16.39
N PRO A 6 3.09 -0.44 15.26
CA PRO A 6 2.91 0.14 13.94
C PRO A 6 1.42 0.37 13.69
N ARG A 7 1.02 1.63 13.49
CA ARG A 7 -0.35 2.00 13.10
C ARG A 7 -0.37 2.35 11.61
N PRO A 8 -1.29 1.82 10.80
CA PRO A 8 -2.35 0.84 11.12
C PRO A 8 -1.83 -0.61 11.11
N LEU A 9 -2.20 -1.39 12.12
CA LEU A 9 -1.72 -2.77 12.34
C LEU A 9 -2.10 -3.75 11.19
N GLY A 10 -3.15 -3.47 10.42
CA GLY A 10 -3.63 -4.34 9.34
C GLY A 10 -3.22 -3.91 7.92
N TYR A 11 -2.45 -2.82 7.76
CA TYR A 11 -2.13 -2.28 6.43
C TYR A 11 -1.33 -3.27 5.57
N VAL A 12 -0.42 -4.02 6.19
CA VAL A 12 0.43 -5.00 5.51
C VAL A 12 -0.41 -6.16 4.95
N GLU A 13 -1.32 -6.70 5.75
CA GLU A 13 -2.22 -7.80 5.35
C GLU A 13 -3.23 -7.34 4.30
N ALA A 14 -3.83 -6.17 4.46
CA ALA A 14 -4.74 -5.61 3.46
C ALA A 14 -4.03 -5.34 2.12
N ALA A 15 -2.81 -4.79 2.15
CA ALA A 15 -2.04 -4.54 0.93
C ALA A 15 -1.61 -5.84 0.23
N LYS A 16 -1.41 -6.92 1.00
CA LYS A 16 -1.12 -8.26 0.47
C LYS A 16 -2.32 -8.81 -0.28
N GLU A 17 -3.50 -8.87 0.34
CA GLU A 17 -4.71 -9.44 -0.26
C GLU A 17 -5.12 -8.75 -1.56
N VAL A 18 -5.14 -7.42 -1.56
CA VAL A 18 -5.52 -6.64 -2.74
C VAL A 18 -4.56 -6.93 -3.90
N ARG A 19 -3.26 -7.04 -3.65
CA ARG A 19 -2.27 -7.15 -4.74
C ARG A 19 -2.02 -8.56 -5.22
N THR A 20 -2.15 -9.57 -4.36
CA THR A 20 -1.97 -10.97 -4.77
C THR A 20 -3.21 -11.54 -5.46
N ILE A 21 -4.39 -10.96 -5.24
CA ILE A 21 -5.66 -11.45 -5.81
C ILE A 21 -6.19 -10.51 -6.89
N ALA A 22 -6.32 -9.21 -6.62
CA ALA A 22 -7.00 -8.30 -7.54
C ALA A 22 -6.14 -7.94 -8.76
N ALA A 23 -4.83 -7.76 -8.60
CA ALA A 23 -3.97 -7.38 -9.73
C ALA A 23 -3.93 -8.43 -10.85
N PRO A 24 -3.77 -9.75 -10.58
CA PRO A 24 -3.89 -10.77 -11.62
C PRO A 24 -5.27 -10.78 -12.29
N LEU A 25 -6.34 -10.62 -11.51
CA LEU A 25 -7.71 -10.65 -12.02
C LEU A 25 -8.01 -9.45 -12.93
N LEU A 26 -7.60 -8.26 -12.53
CA LEU A 26 -7.72 -7.05 -13.35
C LEU A 26 -6.83 -7.09 -14.60
N THR A 27 -5.65 -7.70 -14.50
CA THR A 27 -4.79 -7.96 -15.67
C THR A 27 -5.50 -8.87 -16.67
N ALA A 28 -6.08 -9.98 -16.20
CA ALA A 28 -6.83 -10.90 -17.05
C ALA A 28 -8.04 -10.22 -17.70
N ALA A 29 -8.78 -9.40 -16.94
CA ALA A 29 -9.90 -8.62 -17.46
C ALA A 29 -9.45 -7.63 -18.55
N ALA A 30 -8.36 -6.89 -18.32
CA ALA A 30 -7.80 -5.95 -19.28
C ALA A 30 -7.34 -6.64 -20.58
N LEU A 31 -6.65 -7.78 -20.47
CA LEU A 31 -6.21 -8.58 -21.63
C LEU A 31 -7.40 -9.21 -22.37
N SER A 32 -8.41 -9.68 -21.65
CA SER A 32 -9.64 -10.21 -22.26
C SER A 32 -10.36 -9.14 -23.08
N LEU A 33 -10.54 -7.94 -22.52
CA LEU A 33 -11.13 -6.81 -23.24
C LEU A 33 -10.28 -6.37 -24.43
N THR A 34 -8.95 -6.41 -24.29
CA THR A 34 -8.02 -6.16 -25.40
C THR A 34 -8.27 -7.13 -26.56
N GLY A 35 -8.45 -8.43 -26.26
CA GLY A 35 -8.79 -9.44 -27.25
C GLY A 35 -10.11 -9.18 -27.96
N VAL A 36 -11.14 -8.75 -27.22
CA VAL A 36 -12.45 -8.37 -27.79
C VAL A 36 -12.31 -7.18 -28.74
N VAL A 37 -11.58 -6.15 -28.35
CA VAL A 37 -11.36 -4.96 -29.18
C VAL A 37 -10.53 -5.30 -30.42
N ALA A 38 -9.52 -6.16 -30.28
CA ALA A 38 -8.66 -6.59 -31.39
C ALA A 38 -9.39 -7.50 -32.40
N ALA A 39 -10.35 -8.30 -31.95
CA ALA A 39 -11.14 -9.18 -32.81
C ALA A 39 -12.33 -8.48 -33.48
N ALA A 40 -12.68 -7.27 -33.05
CA ALA A 40 -13.82 -6.55 -33.58
C ALA A 40 -13.51 -5.88 -34.93
N HIS A 41 -14.49 -5.88 -35.82
CA HIS A 41 -14.42 -5.13 -37.07
C HIS A 41 -14.34 -3.61 -36.83
N ASP A 42 -13.71 -2.90 -37.77
CA ASP A 42 -13.36 -1.46 -37.68
C ASP A 42 -14.55 -0.55 -37.33
N ASP A 43 -15.78 -0.96 -37.66
CA ASP A 43 -16.98 -0.15 -37.45
C ASP A 43 -17.55 -0.21 -36.01
N ASN A 44 -17.08 -1.16 -35.18
CA ASN A 44 -17.64 -1.38 -33.84
C ASN A 44 -17.12 -0.40 -32.79
N PHE A 45 -15.89 0.09 -32.98
CA PHE A 45 -15.19 0.97 -32.05
C PHE A 45 -14.76 2.25 -32.74
N ARG A 46 -14.95 3.37 -32.07
CA ARG A 46 -14.58 4.67 -32.63
C ARG A 46 -13.05 4.86 -32.71
N TRP A 47 -12.31 4.33 -31.72
CA TRP A 47 -10.85 4.44 -31.64
C TRP A 47 -10.18 3.13 -31.15
N PRO A 48 -10.24 2.04 -31.93
CA PRO A 48 -9.75 0.73 -31.51
C PRO A 48 -8.26 0.74 -31.13
N GLY A 49 -7.41 1.41 -31.93
CA GLY A 49 -5.97 1.49 -31.66
C GLY A 49 -5.62 2.15 -30.33
N LEU A 50 -6.31 3.24 -29.97
CA LEU A 50 -6.08 3.94 -28.70
C LEU A 50 -6.56 3.11 -27.51
N THR A 51 -7.72 2.46 -27.64
CA THR A 51 -8.26 1.54 -26.63
C THR A 51 -7.30 0.39 -26.36
N LEU A 52 -6.78 -0.27 -27.40
CA LEU A 52 -5.81 -1.35 -27.28
C LEU A 52 -4.54 -0.91 -26.54
N LEU A 53 -3.98 0.23 -26.94
CA LEU A 53 -2.78 0.77 -26.31
C LEU A 53 -2.99 1.01 -24.81
N ILE A 54 -4.09 1.66 -24.44
CA ILE A 54 -4.40 1.96 -23.04
C ILE A 54 -4.63 0.70 -22.21
N LEU A 55 -5.35 -0.30 -22.75
CA LEU A 55 -5.59 -1.56 -22.04
C LEU A 55 -4.31 -2.39 -21.86
N ILE A 56 -3.39 -2.36 -22.82
CA ILE A 56 -2.07 -2.99 -22.68
C ILE A 56 -1.24 -2.26 -21.60
N ILE A 57 -1.20 -0.93 -21.61
CA ILE A 57 -0.47 -0.17 -20.57
C ILE A 57 -1.09 -0.42 -19.18
N ALA A 58 -2.42 -0.54 -19.09
CA ALA A 58 -3.11 -0.92 -17.86
C ALA A 58 -2.65 -2.30 -17.35
N SER A 59 -2.64 -3.30 -18.24
CA SER A 59 -2.18 -4.66 -17.94
C SER A 59 -0.73 -4.68 -17.44
N LEU A 60 0.17 -3.96 -18.13
CA LEU A 60 1.58 -3.86 -17.73
C LEU A 60 1.73 -3.15 -16.38
N SER A 61 0.90 -2.15 -16.09
CA SER A 61 0.91 -1.45 -14.79
C SER A 61 0.50 -2.38 -13.64
N PHE A 62 -0.49 -3.27 -13.85
CA PHE A 62 -0.86 -4.27 -12.86
C PHE A 62 0.24 -5.33 -12.64
N ILE A 63 0.92 -5.77 -13.71
CA ILE A 63 2.07 -6.67 -13.61
C ILE A 63 3.22 -6.01 -12.83
N ALA A 64 3.55 -4.76 -13.17
CA ALA A 64 4.57 -4.00 -12.46
C ALA A 64 4.24 -3.84 -10.97
N SER A 65 2.97 -3.56 -10.64
CA SER A 65 2.49 -3.53 -9.24
C SER A 65 2.76 -4.85 -8.52
N MET A 66 2.46 -5.98 -9.16
CA MET A 66 2.67 -7.31 -8.58
C MET A 66 4.15 -7.60 -8.34
N GLN A 67 5.00 -7.32 -9.34
CA GLN A 67 6.45 -7.52 -9.23
C GLN A 67 7.05 -6.66 -8.11
N LEU A 68 6.69 -5.38 -8.04
CA LEU A 68 7.14 -4.47 -6.98
C LEU A 68 6.68 -4.93 -5.60
N HIS A 69 5.45 -5.44 -5.48
CA HIS A 69 4.95 -5.96 -4.21
C HIS A 69 5.70 -7.23 -3.79
N PHE A 70 5.97 -8.14 -4.71
CA PHE A 70 6.76 -9.35 -4.45
C PHE A 70 8.18 -8.99 -3.97
N TYR A 71 8.85 -8.08 -4.68
CA TYR A 71 10.17 -7.56 -4.27
C TYR A 71 10.11 -6.76 -2.96
N ALA A 72 9.00 -6.11 -2.63
CA ALA A 72 8.87 -5.45 -1.33
C ALA A 72 8.84 -6.50 -0.21
N ARG A 73 8.09 -7.59 -0.37
CA ARG A 73 7.85 -8.59 0.68
C ARG A 73 9.13 -9.20 1.24
N GLN A 74 10.19 -9.33 0.44
CA GLN A 74 11.48 -9.88 0.90
C GLN A 74 12.17 -9.03 1.98
N TYR A 75 11.83 -7.74 2.08
CA TYR A 75 12.42 -6.81 3.06
C TYR A 75 11.54 -6.61 4.30
N LEU A 76 10.42 -7.32 4.40
CA LEU A 76 9.48 -7.15 5.51
C LEU A 76 9.63 -8.29 6.53
N TYR A 77 10.27 -7.97 7.65
CA TYR A 77 10.41 -8.86 8.80
C TYR A 77 10.33 -8.05 10.10
N SER A 78 9.89 -8.72 11.16
CA SER A 78 9.67 -8.18 12.49
C SER A 78 10.88 -8.39 13.40
N ILE A 79 10.88 -7.72 14.57
CA ILE A 79 11.90 -7.94 15.60
C ILE A 79 11.83 -9.38 16.13
N ALA A 80 10.62 -9.94 16.23
CA ALA A 80 10.43 -11.33 16.62
C ALA A 80 11.10 -12.31 15.63
N ASP A 81 11.10 -11.98 14.32
CA ASP A 81 11.81 -12.80 13.32
C ASP A 81 13.33 -12.74 13.53
N ILE A 82 13.87 -11.58 13.93
CA ILE A 82 15.30 -11.43 14.27
C ILE A 82 15.65 -12.28 15.50
N GLU A 83 14.81 -12.24 16.54
CA GLU A 83 14.98 -13.05 17.75
C GLU A 83 14.83 -14.55 17.46
N ASP A 84 13.92 -14.94 16.55
CA ASP A 84 13.75 -16.33 16.12
C ASP A 84 14.96 -16.85 15.33
N TRP A 85 15.50 -16.06 14.41
CA TRP A 85 16.65 -16.46 13.59
C TRP A 85 17.98 -16.50 14.34
N HIS A 86 18.14 -15.65 15.34
CA HIS A 86 19.42 -15.46 16.04
C HIS A 86 19.42 -15.88 17.51
N GLY A 87 18.29 -16.30 18.06
CA GLY A 87 18.13 -16.69 19.46
C GLY A 87 17.48 -15.58 20.29
N SER A 88 16.51 -15.96 21.13
CA SER A 88 15.73 -15.02 21.95
C SER A 88 16.56 -14.31 23.03
N ASP A 89 17.74 -14.82 23.34
CA ASP A 89 18.70 -14.24 24.27
C ASP A 89 19.70 -13.27 23.63
N ILE A 90 19.69 -13.10 22.29
CA ILE A 90 20.67 -12.27 21.58
C ILE A 90 20.76 -10.83 22.10
N ALA A 91 19.64 -10.25 22.52
CA ALA A 91 19.59 -8.91 23.09
C ALA A 91 20.44 -8.78 24.38
N SER A 92 20.61 -9.87 25.12
CA SER A 92 21.43 -9.94 26.34
C SER A 92 22.83 -10.54 26.10
N ALA A 93 22.95 -11.47 25.16
CA ALA A 93 24.19 -12.19 24.88
C ALA A 93 25.17 -11.37 24.03
N ASP A 94 24.67 -10.58 23.08
CA ASP A 94 25.48 -9.74 22.18
C ASP A 94 24.72 -8.44 21.81
N PRO A 95 24.71 -7.43 22.72
CA PRO A 95 23.96 -6.20 22.54
C PRO A 95 24.40 -5.38 21.32
N ASP A 96 25.69 -5.41 20.98
CA ASP A 96 26.24 -4.66 19.86
C ASP A 96 25.74 -5.24 18.53
N ARG A 97 25.77 -6.57 18.40
CA ARG A 97 25.21 -7.25 17.22
C ARG A 97 23.70 -7.07 17.13
N TYR A 98 22.97 -7.14 18.24
CA TYR A 98 21.53 -6.88 18.24
C TYR A 98 21.20 -5.46 17.79
N GLY A 99 21.97 -4.46 18.24
CA GLY A 99 21.84 -3.08 17.77
C GLY A 99 22.07 -2.93 16.26
N ALA A 100 23.08 -3.62 15.71
CA ALA A 100 23.34 -3.63 14.27
C ALA A 100 22.20 -4.27 13.46
N LEU A 101 21.61 -5.36 13.95
CA LEU A 101 20.46 -6.02 13.32
C LEU A 101 19.21 -5.12 13.30
N LEU A 102 18.95 -4.39 14.39
CA LEU A 102 17.86 -3.42 14.45
C LEU A 102 18.08 -2.23 13.49
N ALA A 103 19.32 -1.76 13.36
CA ALA A 103 19.66 -0.73 12.38
C ALA A 103 19.42 -1.23 10.94
N GLN A 104 19.86 -2.45 10.64
CA GLN A 104 19.63 -3.09 9.35
C GLN A 104 18.13 -3.28 9.05
N GLN A 105 17.33 -3.67 10.04
CA GLN A 105 15.87 -3.78 9.90
C GLN A 105 15.25 -2.43 9.52
N GLY A 106 15.71 -1.32 10.11
CA GLY A 106 15.25 0.02 9.78
C GLY A 106 15.53 0.40 8.31
N ASP A 107 16.71 0.04 7.81
CA ASP A 107 17.09 0.25 6.41
C ASP A 107 16.26 -0.61 5.46
N ASP A 108 16.06 -1.88 5.79
CA ASP A 108 15.24 -2.80 4.99
C ASP A 108 13.77 -2.39 4.99
N PHE A 109 13.23 -1.95 6.13
CA PHE A 109 11.88 -1.38 6.20
C PHE A 109 11.73 -0.13 5.33
N SER A 110 12.78 0.69 5.24
CA SER A 110 12.81 1.85 4.35
C SER A 110 12.78 1.45 2.87
N LYS A 111 13.49 0.38 2.48
CA LYS A 111 13.41 -0.19 1.12
C LYS A 111 12.04 -0.76 0.84
N TRP A 112 11.48 -1.53 1.78
CA TRP A 112 10.10 -2.06 1.70
C TRP A 112 9.11 -0.93 1.43
N LYS A 113 9.19 0.18 2.18
CA LYS A 113 8.26 1.32 2.03
C LYS A 113 8.32 1.93 0.63
N LYS A 114 9.52 2.10 0.06
CA LYS A 114 9.70 2.64 -1.30
C LYS A 114 9.07 1.74 -2.36
N LEU A 115 9.39 0.44 -2.31
CA LEU A 115 8.85 -0.55 -3.25
C LEU A 115 7.34 -0.70 -3.10
N ASN A 116 6.83 -0.71 -1.87
CA ASN A 116 5.42 -0.81 -1.57
C ASN A 116 4.62 0.41 -2.08
N ASN A 117 5.20 1.61 -1.98
CA ASN A 117 4.61 2.82 -2.54
C ASN A 117 4.60 2.81 -4.06
N GLY A 118 5.69 2.34 -4.68
CA GLY A 118 5.76 2.10 -6.13
C GLY A 118 4.66 1.15 -6.59
N ALA A 119 4.50 0.02 -5.90
CA ALA A 119 3.43 -0.93 -6.18
C ALA A 119 2.03 -0.31 -6.04
N THR A 120 1.75 0.49 -5.00
CA THR A 120 0.49 1.23 -4.88
C THR A 120 0.27 2.14 -6.09
N GLY A 121 1.30 2.89 -6.47
CA GLY A 121 1.22 3.84 -7.60
C GLY A 121 0.91 3.12 -8.92
N SER A 122 1.60 2.02 -9.20
CA SER A 122 1.37 1.21 -10.40
C SER A 122 -0.02 0.57 -10.41
N PHE A 123 -0.51 0.08 -9.27
CA PHE A 123 -1.86 -0.48 -9.17
C PHE A 123 -2.93 0.58 -9.50
N ASN A 124 -2.84 1.74 -8.84
CA ASN A 124 -3.78 2.84 -9.04
C ASN A 124 -3.73 3.36 -10.49
N ALA A 125 -2.54 3.51 -11.07
CA ALA A 125 -2.38 3.89 -12.48
C ALA A 125 -3.03 2.85 -13.41
N GLY A 126 -2.83 1.55 -13.15
CA GLY A 126 -3.47 0.47 -13.90
C GLY A 126 -5.00 0.54 -13.82
N THR A 127 -5.57 0.78 -12.64
CA THR A 127 -7.03 0.91 -12.44
C THR A 127 -7.60 2.08 -13.24
N LEU A 128 -6.97 3.25 -13.18
CA LEU A 128 -7.40 4.44 -13.91
C LEU A 128 -7.30 4.24 -15.44
N LEU A 129 -6.22 3.61 -15.90
CA LEU A 129 -6.04 3.28 -17.32
C LEU A 129 -7.05 2.24 -17.79
N LEU A 130 -7.33 1.22 -16.99
CA LEU A 130 -8.35 0.22 -17.30
C LEU A 130 -9.73 0.88 -17.44
N ALA A 131 -10.13 1.69 -16.46
CA ALA A 131 -11.39 2.43 -16.53
C ALA A 131 -11.46 3.34 -17.76
N SER A 132 -10.36 4.02 -18.10
CA SER A 132 -10.26 4.84 -19.31
C SER A 132 -10.38 4.00 -20.60
N GLY A 133 -9.74 2.83 -20.65
CA GLY A 133 -9.85 1.90 -21.78
C GLY A 133 -11.27 1.38 -21.97
N ILE A 134 -11.97 1.04 -20.88
CA ILE A 134 -13.39 0.65 -20.93
C ILE A 134 -14.24 1.83 -21.44
N ALA A 135 -14.02 3.04 -20.92
CA ALA A 135 -14.74 4.22 -21.39
C ALA A 135 -14.54 4.44 -22.89
N LEU A 136 -13.30 4.36 -23.40
CA LEU A 136 -12.99 4.49 -24.82
C LEU A 136 -13.64 3.40 -25.68
N ALA A 137 -13.66 2.15 -25.20
CA ALA A 137 -14.36 1.06 -25.87
C ALA A 137 -15.87 1.32 -25.98
N LEU A 138 -16.46 1.98 -24.98
CA LEU A 138 -17.89 2.28 -24.97
C LEU A 138 -18.28 3.48 -25.82
N ILE A 139 -17.35 4.38 -26.19
CA ILE A 139 -17.67 5.54 -27.04
C ILE A 139 -18.25 5.06 -28.37
N PRO A 140 -19.52 5.38 -28.67
CA PRO A 140 -20.17 4.93 -29.88
C PRO A 140 -19.56 5.64 -31.11
N HIS A 141 -19.33 4.89 -32.18
CA HIS A 141 -19.05 5.46 -33.50
C HIS A 141 -20.37 5.83 -34.18
N VAL A 142 -21.21 4.82 -34.47
CA VAL A 142 -22.60 4.92 -34.92
C VAL A 142 -23.29 3.58 -34.54
N GLY A 143 -24.55 3.55 -34.11
CA GLY A 143 -25.22 2.26 -33.83
C GLY A 143 -26.39 2.30 -32.86
N ARG A 144 -27.01 1.12 -32.64
CA ARG A 144 -28.10 0.94 -31.67
C ARG A 144 -27.60 1.21 -30.24
N GLU A 145 -28.51 1.68 -29.38
CA GLU A 145 -28.25 1.90 -27.94
C GLU A 145 -27.21 2.99 -27.62
N MET A 146 -27.07 3.98 -28.52
CA MET A 146 -26.14 5.10 -28.34
C MET A 146 -26.34 5.84 -27.00
N GLU A 147 -27.59 6.02 -26.57
CA GLU A 147 -27.92 6.67 -25.29
C GLU A 147 -27.37 5.90 -24.08
N TRP A 148 -27.54 4.58 -24.06
CA TRP A 148 -27.05 3.72 -22.97
C TRP A 148 -25.52 3.65 -22.93
N ARG A 149 -24.87 3.66 -24.10
CA ARG A 149 -23.39 3.71 -24.19
C ARG A 149 -22.85 5.01 -23.62
N TRP A 150 -23.46 6.16 -23.94
CA TRP A 150 -23.07 7.45 -23.35
C TRP A 150 -23.34 7.50 -21.85
N ALA A 151 -24.47 6.97 -21.37
CA ALA A 151 -24.75 6.87 -19.95
C ALA A 151 -23.69 6.03 -19.21
N ALA A 152 -23.28 4.90 -19.79
CA ALA A 152 -22.22 4.05 -19.24
C ALA A 152 -20.86 4.78 -19.22
N VAL A 153 -20.51 5.50 -20.30
CA VAL A 153 -19.29 6.33 -20.35
C VAL A 153 -19.31 7.39 -19.24
N ALA A 154 -20.42 8.12 -19.10
CA ALA A 154 -20.56 9.15 -18.08
C ALA A 154 -20.40 8.57 -16.66
N LEU A 155 -21.00 7.40 -16.41
CA LEU A 155 -20.89 6.70 -15.13
C LEU A 155 -19.43 6.28 -14.84
N ILE A 156 -18.74 5.68 -15.81
CA ILE A 156 -17.35 5.26 -15.64
C ILE A 156 -16.45 6.47 -15.38
N VAL A 157 -16.62 7.56 -16.14
CA VAL A 157 -15.85 8.79 -15.93
C VAL A 157 -16.10 9.35 -14.53
N ALA A 158 -17.35 9.40 -14.07
CA ALA A 158 -17.67 9.85 -12.72
C ALA A 158 -17.00 8.99 -11.64
N CYS A 159 -17.11 7.66 -11.73
CA CYS A 159 -16.46 6.74 -10.80
C CYS A 159 -14.93 6.89 -10.81
N THR A 160 -14.34 7.05 -12.00
CA THR A 160 -12.88 7.23 -12.18
C THR A 160 -12.40 8.52 -11.53
N LEU A 161 -13.17 9.62 -11.65
CA LEU A 161 -12.83 10.90 -11.02
C LEU A 161 -12.95 10.84 -9.49
N ILE A 162 -13.96 10.13 -8.97
CA ILE A 162 -14.12 9.91 -7.52
C ILE A 162 -12.92 9.11 -6.99
N ASP A 163 -12.56 8.01 -7.67
CA ASP A 163 -11.43 7.17 -7.26
C ASP A 163 -10.10 7.95 -7.34
N LEU A 164 -9.89 8.73 -8.40
CA LEU A 164 -8.73 9.62 -8.52
C LEU A 164 -8.67 10.65 -7.37
N ALA A 165 -9.79 11.30 -7.05
CA ALA A 165 -9.86 12.24 -5.94
C ALA A 165 -9.53 11.56 -4.59
N TRP A 166 -10.02 10.33 -4.40
CA TRP A 166 -9.74 9.53 -3.22
C TRP A 166 -8.26 9.17 -3.10
N ILE A 167 -7.63 8.73 -4.19
CA ILE A 167 -6.20 8.43 -4.26
C ILE A 167 -5.37 9.67 -3.90
N ILE A 168 -5.73 10.83 -4.47
CA ILE A 168 -5.05 12.10 -4.19
C ILE A 168 -5.21 12.48 -2.71
N TYR A 169 -6.42 12.39 -2.18
CA TYR A 169 -6.70 12.67 -0.77
C TYR A 169 -5.84 11.80 0.17
N LEU A 170 -5.82 10.48 -0.05
CA LEU A 170 -5.02 9.54 0.74
C LEU A 170 -3.51 9.82 0.63
N TYR A 171 -3.03 10.21 -0.56
CA TYR A 171 -1.64 10.59 -0.76
C TYR A 171 -1.25 11.81 0.10
N PHE A 172 -2.11 12.82 0.13
CA PHE A 172 -1.89 14.01 0.97
C PHE A 172 -1.95 13.69 2.46
N GLU A 173 -2.92 12.89 2.90
CA GLU A 173 -3.06 12.50 4.30
C GLU A 173 -1.82 11.72 4.80
N SER A 174 -1.31 10.76 4.01
CA SER A 174 -0.09 10.01 4.31
C SER A 174 1.15 10.93 4.47
N LYS A 175 1.27 11.94 3.60
CA LYS A 175 2.36 12.93 3.67
C LYS A 175 2.25 13.79 4.94
N GLN A 176 1.04 14.18 5.33
CA GLN A 176 0.81 14.97 6.54
C GLN A 176 1.11 14.19 7.82
N TYR A 177 0.77 12.90 7.92
CA TYR A 177 1.12 12.09 9.09
C TYR A 177 2.63 11.98 9.29
N THR A 178 3.38 11.80 8.20
CA THR A 178 4.84 11.69 8.24
C THR A 178 5.51 13.00 8.70
N LEU A 179 4.98 14.15 8.28
CA LEU A 179 5.48 15.46 8.73
C LEU A 179 5.16 15.69 10.21
N ARG A 180 3.94 15.39 10.65
CA ARG A 180 3.52 15.55 12.05
C ARG A 180 4.26 14.61 13.00
N SER A 181 4.64 13.40 12.57
CA SER A 181 5.47 12.51 13.38
C SER A 181 6.89 13.06 13.52
N ALA A 182 7.49 13.56 12.42
CA ALA A 182 8.81 14.18 12.46
C ALA A 182 8.84 15.43 13.37
N GLU A 183 7.80 16.26 13.33
CA GLU A 183 7.66 17.40 14.25
C GLU A 183 7.55 16.98 15.72
N ARG A 184 6.82 15.89 16.02
CA ARG A 184 6.69 15.37 17.39
C ARG A 184 8.00 14.80 17.92
N GLU A 185 8.76 14.10 17.07
CA GLU A 185 10.09 13.60 17.42
C GLU A 185 11.06 14.75 17.66
N MET A 186 11.09 15.75 16.77
CA MET A 186 11.91 16.95 16.95
C MET A 186 11.57 17.70 18.25
N ARG A 187 10.27 17.80 18.61
CA ARG A 187 9.85 18.39 19.88
C ARG A 187 10.23 17.54 21.10
N ALA A 188 10.21 16.22 20.99
CA ALA A 188 10.62 15.32 22.07
C ALA A 188 12.15 15.37 22.32
N VAL A 189 12.94 15.49 21.24
CA VAL A 189 14.39 15.67 21.30
C VAL A 189 14.75 17.03 21.87
N ASN A 190 14.09 18.11 21.43
CA ASN A 190 14.29 19.48 21.93
C ASN A 190 13.59 19.78 23.26
N ARG A 191 13.08 18.77 23.96
CA ARG A 191 12.43 18.96 25.26
C ARG A 191 13.49 19.26 26.33
N PRO A 192 13.45 20.43 27.00
CA PRO A 192 14.46 20.81 28.00
C PRO A 192 14.50 19.81 29.16
N GLU A 193 15.70 19.47 29.63
CA GLU A 193 15.96 18.42 30.63
C GLU A 193 15.21 18.61 31.95
N ALA A 194 14.84 19.84 32.28
CA ALA A 194 14.04 20.18 33.47
C ALA A 194 12.67 19.48 33.52
N GLU A 195 12.09 19.06 32.38
CA GLU A 195 10.84 18.29 32.35
C GLU A 195 11.05 16.76 32.36
N ARG A 196 12.26 16.25 32.11
CA ARG A 196 12.54 14.80 32.08
C ARG A 196 12.68 14.20 33.48
N GLY A 197 13.05 15.01 34.48
CA GLY A 197 13.25 14.57 35.87
C GLY A 197 12.01 14.53 36.77
N GLY A 198 10.84 14.98 36.31
CA GLY A 198 9.66 15.21 37.17
C GLY A 198 8.68 14.04 37.35
N LYS A 199 8.95 12.85 36.78
CA LYS A 199 8.01 11.71 36.81
C LYS A 199 8.66 10.36 37.13
N SER A 200 9.69 10.35 37.98
CA SER A 200 10.31 9.11 38.49
C SER A 200 9.96 8.80 39.94
N ASP A 201 8.83 9.29 40.46
CA ASP A 201 8.40 8.94 41.81
C ASP A 201 6.88 8.76 41.87
N GLN A 202 6.41 7.76 42.63
CA GLN A 202 5.03 7.25 42.74
C GLN A 202 4.54 6.26 41.67
N ARG A 203 5.18 5.09 41.59
CA ARG A 203 4.42 3.83 41.49
C ARG A 203 4.92 2.88 42.57
N GLY A 204 4.25 2.94 43.72
CA GLY A 204 4.46 2.02 44.82
C GLY A 204 4.24 0.57 44.36
N TYR A 205 5.15 -0.29 44.79
CA TYR A 205 5.02 -1.73 44.70
C TYR A 205 3.77 -2.18 45.47
N TYR A 206 2.72 -2.59 44.76
CA TYR A 206 1.70 -3.47 45.30
C TYR A 206 2.15 -4.90 45.01
N THR A 207 2.64 -5.59 46.05
CA THR A 207 2.75 -7.05 46.11
C THR A 207 1.42 -7.62 46.59
N PRO A 208 0.65 -8.37 45.79
CA PRO A 208 -0.40 -9.22 46.32
C PRO A 208 0.27 -10.49 46.86
N GLY A 209 0.16 -10.72 48.17
CA GLY A 209 0.59 -11.96 48.81
C GLY A 209 -0.17 -13.17 48.24
N LEU A 210 0.58 -14.22 47.93
CA LEU A 210 0.02 -15.56 47.75
C LEU A 210 -0.52 -16.05 49.11
N PRO A 211 -1.77 -16.51 49.20
CA PRO A 211 -2.20 -17.32 50.32
C PRO A 211 -1.52 -18.69 50.23
N THR A 212 -0.77 -19.01 51.27
CA THR A 212 -0.55 -20.38 51.73
C THR A 212 -1.92 -20.93 52.15
N ASP A 213 -2.31 -22.08 51.62
CA ASP A 213 -2.92 -23.21 52.33
C ASP A 213 -3.62 -24.19 51.37
N LEU A 214 -3.18 -25.46 51.49
CA LEU A 214 -3.75 -26.74 51.01
C LEU A 214 -3.57 -27.15 49.53
#